data_AF-A0A2V9JZI6-F1
#
_entry.id   AF-A0A2V9JZI6-F1
#
_cell.length_a   1.000
_cell.length_b   1.000
_cell.length_c   1.000
_cell.angle_alpha   90.00
_cell.angle_beta   90.00
_cell.angle_gamma   90.00
#
_symmetry.space_group_name_H-M   'P 1'
#
loop_
_entity.id
_entity.type
_entity.pdbx_description
1 polymer ?
#
loop_
_entity_poly.entity_id
_entity_poly.type
_entity_poly.pdbx_seq_one_letter_code
_entity_poly.pdbx_strand_id
1 'polypeptide(L)'
;MLQNQDFWMGEGDEMIFVDDETKPLIIGTGSEDYFLGSWNFGGRDGARAFAHRMYGAPFIALPERAGGRYLCYRWHGDNPVTFTRYLKHTMEHGHANHRADNFYSACYWYQAEPNTDFPALPKTEDRIPRLAAVPGPGGARTQ
;
A
#
# COMPACT_ATOMS: atom_id res chain seq x y z
N MET A 1 -2.91 3.69 -5.03
CA MET A 1 -2.90 2.48 -5.87
C MET A 1 -3.88 2.62 -7.03
N LEU A 2 -3.55 2.07 -8.20
CA LEU A 2 -4.45 1.86 -9.35
C LEU A 2 -4.52 0.36 -9.68
N GLN A 3 -5.72 -0.22 -9.62
CA GLN A 3 -5.96 -1.64 -9.84
C GLN A 3 -5.84 -2.01 -11.31
N ASN A 4 -5.05 -3.04 -11.60
CA ASN A 4 -5.01 -3.74 -12.88
C ASN A 4 -5.96 -4.95 -12.90
N GLN A 5 -6.40 -5.43 -11.74
CA GLN A 5 -7.31 -6.58 -11.63
C GLN A 5 -8.57 -6.23 -10.84
N ASP A 6 -9.70 -6.87 -11.16
CA ASP A 6 -10.88 -6.93 -10.31
C ASP A 6 -10.56 -7.54 -8.92
N PHE A 7 -11.56 -7.51 -8.04
CA PHE A 7 -11.55 -8.01 -6.66
C PHE A 7 -10.65 -7.20 -5.72
N TRP A 8 -10.68 -7.58 -4.45
CA TRP A 8 -9.97 -6.88 -3.39
C TRP A 8 -8.46 -6.96 -3.55
N MET A 9 -7.85 -5.81 -3.30
CA MET A 9 -6.42 -5.58 -3.44
C MET A 9 -5.63 -5.73 -2.13
N GLY A 10 -6.34 -5.61 -1.01
CA GLY A 10 -5.75 -5.29 0.28
C GLY A 10 -5.50 -6.48 1.19
N GLU A 11 -5.61 -7.72 0.73
CA GLU A 11 -5.24 -8.90 1.54
C GLU A 11 -3.73 -9.01 1.84
N GLY A 12 -2.92 -8.06 1.39
CA GLY A 12 -1.48 -8.09 1.59
C GLY A 12 -1.07 -7.51 2.94
N ASP A 13 -0.25 -8.26 3.67
CA ASP A 13 0.27 -7.87 4.98
C ASP A 13 1.36 -6.82 4.87
N GLU A 14 1.38 -5.85 5.79
CA GLU A 14 2.60 -5.12 6.09
C GLU A 14 3.58 -5.99 6.89
N MET A 15 4.85 -5.85 6.56
CA MET A 15 5.95 -6.47 7.28
C MET A 15 6.99 -5.39 7.59
N ILE A 16 7.28 -5.20 8.88
CA ILE A 16 8.22 -4.19 9.34
C ILE A 16 9.41 -4.87 10.03
N PHE A 17 10.57 -4.69 9.44
CA PHE A 17 11.86 -5.18 9.91
C PHE A 17 12.52 -4.07 10.73
N VAL A 18 12.81 -4.37 11.99
CA VAL A 18 13.37 -3.41 12.95
C VAL A 18 14.65 -4.00 13.51
N ASP A 19 15.78 -3.35 13.23
CA ASP A 19 17.13 -3.72 13.66
C ASP A 19 17.61 -5.13 13.23
N ASP A 20 16.76 -5.95 12.61
CA ASP A 20 17.09 -7.27 12.06
C ASP A 20 16.57 -7.37 10.61
N GLU A 21 17.46 -7.55 9.65
CA GLU A 21 17.11 -7.62 8.23
C GLU A 21 16.54 -8.99 7.83
N THR A 22 16.75 -10.01 8.66
CA THR A 22 16.46 -11.41 8.30
C THR A 22 15.03 -11.83 8.58
N LYS A 23 14.33 -11.10 9.46
CA LYS A 23 12.94 -11.37 9.83
C LYS A 23 12.19 -10.09 10.23
N PRO A 24 10.90 -9.96 9.87
CA PRO A 24 10.10 -8.85 10.35
C PRO A 24 9.81 -9.00 11.86
N LEU A 25 9.80 -7.87 12.56
CA LEU A 25 9.38 -7.79 13.96
C LEU A 25 7.86 -7.62 14.07
N ILE A 26 7.25 -6.92 13.11
CA ILE A 26 5.81 -6.67 13.03
C ILE A 26 5.32 -7.29 11.72
N ILE A 27 4.29 -8.13 11.83
CA ILE A 27 3.59 -8.75 10.70
C ILE A 27 2.11 -8.41 10.89
N GLY A 28 1.51 -7.79 9.87
CA GLY A 28 0.10 -7.43 9.86
C GLY A 28 -0.82 -8.57 9.45
N THR A 29 -2.01 -8.18 9.00
CA THR A 29 -3.08 -9.11 8.59
C THR A 29 -3.79 -8.71 7.30
N GLY A 30 -3.45 -7.55 6.75
CA GLY A 30 -4.09 -6.96 5.59
C GLY A 30 -3.86 -5.45 5.51
N SER A 31 -3.89 -4.94 4.30
CA SER A 31 -3.70 -3.52 4.01
C SER A 31 -4.81 -2.66 4.62
N GLU A 32 -6.09 -3.08 4.58
CA GLU A 32 -7.16 -2.32 5.24
C GLU A 32 -7.02 -2.28 6.75
N ASP A 33 -6.53 -3.38 7.34
CA ASP A 33 -6.29 -3.50 8.77
C ASP A 33 -5.14 -2.58 9.16
N TYR A 34 -4.06 -2.56 8.37
CA TYR A 34 -2.98 -1.60 8.53
C TYR A 34 -3.48 -0.15 8.44
N PHE A 35 -4.41 0.16 7.54
CA PHE A 35 -5.00 1.50 7.44
C PHE A 35 -6.18 1.74 8.40
N LEU A 36 -6.33 0.90 9.43
CA LEU A 36 -7.29 1.03 10.54
C LEU A 36 -8.75 1.11 10.10
N GLY A 37 -9.15 0.31 9.11
CA GLY A 37 -10.55 -0.10 9.04
C GLY A 37 -10.64 -1.61 8.88
N SER A 38 -11.49 -2.10 7.99
CA SER A 38 -11.79 -3.54 7.87
C SER A 38 -12.68 -3.81 6.64
N TRP A 39 -12.91 -5.09 6.35
CA TRP A 39 -13.90 -5.57 5.37
C TRP A 39 -13.79 -4.88 4.00
N ASN A 40 -12.58 -4.81 3.45
CA ASN A 40 -12.32 -4.28 2.10
C ASN A 40 -12.76 -2.80 1.93
N PHE A 41 -12.86 -2.08 3.05
CA PHE A 41 -13.51 -0.77 3.22
C PHE A 41 -14.95 -0.66 2.72
N GLY A 42 -15.70 -1.76 2.78
CA GLY A 42 -17.13 -1.87 2.43
C GLY A 42 -17.41 -2.69 1.17
N GLY A 43 -16.37 -3.26 0.56
CA GLY A 43 -16.46 -4.12 -0.62
C GLY A 43 -16.85 -3.38 -1.90
N ARG A 44 -17.02 -4.16 -2.98
CA ARG A 44 -17.29 -3.67 -4.34
C ARG A 44 -18.44 -2.67 -4.49
N ASP A 45 -19.50 -2.80 -3.70
CA ASP A 45 -20.71 -1.98 -3.86
C ASP A 45 -21.04 -1.14 -2.61
N GLY A 46 -20.29 -1.33 -1.51
CA GLY A 46 -20.50 -0.64 -0.24
C GLY A 46 -19.36 0.29 0.17
N ALA A 47 -18.26 0.35 -0.60
CA ALA A 47 -17.09 1.08 -0.15
C ALA A 47 -17.34 2.59 0.00
N ARG A 48 -16.88 3.15 1.13
CA ARG A 48 -16.99 4.59 1.42
C ARG A 48 -15.66 5.18 1.82
N ALA A 49 -15.34 6.31 1.21
CA ALA A 49 -14.17 7.09 1.59
C ALA A 49 -14.33 7.65 3.01
N PHE A 50 -13.22 7.73 3.73
CA PHE A 50 -13.17 8.26 5.09
C PHE A 50 -11.82 8.93 5.36
N ALA A 51 -11.80 9.90 6.29
CA ALA A 51 -10.60 10.65 6.64
C ALA A 51 -10.62 11.00 8.13
N HIS A 52 -9.75 10.35 8.90
CA HIS A 52 -9.49 10.68 10.30
C HIS A 52 -8.16 11.40 10.45
N ARG A 53 -7.88 11.94 11.63
CA ARG A 53 -6.67 12.75 11.85
C ARG A 53 -5.38 12.00 11.52
N MET A 54 -5.28 10.74 11.90
CA MET A 54 -4.04 9.94 11.77
C MET A 54 -4.13 8.83 10.72
N TYR A 55 -5.30 8.53 10.16
CA TYR A 55 -5.45 7.48 9.16
C TYR A 55 -6.68 7.73 8.29
N GLY A 56 -6.75 7.11 7.12
CA GLY A 56 -7.91 7.25 6.25
C GLY A 56 -7.74 6.59 4.90
N ALA A 57 -8.87 6.44 4.21
CA ALA A 57 -8.94 6.18 2.78
C ALA A 57 -9.77 7.29 2.10
N PRO A 58 -9.22 8.52 1.94
CA PRO A 58 -9.99 9.69 1.52
C PRO A 58 -10.44 9.64 0.06
N PHE A 59 -9.89 8.73 -0.75
CA PHE A 59 -10.30 8.54 -2.13
C PHE A 59 -10.44 7.05 -2.44
N ILE A 60 -11.65 6.64 -2.79
CA ILE A 60 -12.01 5.31 -3.27
C ILE A 60 -12.85 5.50 -4.53
N ALA A 61 -12.41 4.94 -5.66
CA ALA A 61 -13.14 5.00 -6.93
C ALA A 61 -13.12 3.63 -7.60
N LEU A 62 -14.27 3.19 -8.14
CA LEU A 62 -14.46 1.87 -8.73
C LEU A 62 -13.87 0.75 -7.85
N PRO A 63 -14.32 0.62 -6.60
CA PRO A 63 -13.78 -0.34 -5.65
C PRO A 63 -13.85 -1.78 -6.19
N GLU A 64 -12.78 -2.55 -5.96
CA GLU A 64 -12.65 -3.96 -6.39
C GLU A 64 -12.87 -4.22 -7.89
N ARG A 65 -12.57 -3.23 -8.73
CA ARG A 65 -12.66 -3.30 -10.18
C ARG A 65 -11.35 -2.88 -10.82
N ALA A 66 -11.00 -3.50 -11.94
CA ALA A 66 -9.90 -3.01 -12.77
C ALA A 66 -10.13 -1.54 -13.16
N GLY A 67 -9.09 -0.71 -13.04
CA GLY A 67 -9.18 0.75 -13.15
C GLY A 67 -9.54 1.46 -11.83
N GLY A 68 -9.88 0.70 -10.79
CA GLY A 68 -10.17 1.19 -9.45
C GLY A 68 -8.98 1.86 -8.78
N ARG A 69 -9.25 2.82 -7.90
CA ARG A 69 -8.24 3.63 -7.24
C ARG A 69 -8.53 3.75 -5.76
N TYR A 70 -7.47 3.58 -4.98
CA TYR A 70 -7.47 3.79 -3.54
C TYR A 70 -6.30 4.70 -3.17
N LEU A 71 -6.60 5.75 -2.40
CA LEU A 71 -5.61 6.53 -1.67
C LEU A 71 -5.83 6.26 -0.20
N CYS A 72 -4.81 5.74 0.48
CA CYS A 72 -4.82 5.46 1.91
C CYS A 72 -3.65 6.18 2.58
N TYR A 73 -3.82 6.54 3.85
CA TYR A 73 -2.74 7.07 4.68
C TYR A 73 -2.84 6.55 6.11
N ARG A 74 -1.68 6.48 6.77
CA ARG A 74 -1.54 6.26 8.21
C ARG A 74 -0.31 7.02 8.71
N TRP A 75 -0.49 7.74 9.81
CA TRP A 75 0.53 8.44 10.54
C TRP A 75 0.77 7.70 11.86
N HIS A 76 2.00 7.25 12.09
CA HIS A 76 2.42 6.67 13.36
C HIS A 76 2.84 7.78 14.33
N GLY A 77 1.87 8.63 14.71
CA GLY A 77 2.13 9.86 15.47
C GLY A 77 2.35 9.59 16.97
N ASP A 78 1.39 8.90 17.60
CA ASP A 78 1.43 8.50 19.01
C ASP A 78 2.04 7.11 19.23
N ASN A 79 2.26 6.36 18.15
CA ASN A 79 2.80 5.00 18.14
C ASN A 79 3.92 4.82 17.10
N PRO A 80 5.01 5.62 17.16
CA PRO A 80 6.09 5.54 16.19
C PRO A 80 6.74 4.15 16.17
N VAL A 81 7.06 3.66 14.97
CA VAL A 81 7.93 2.49 14.82
C VAL A 81 9.39 2.94 14.93
N THR A 82 9.99 2.70 16.08
CA THR A 82 11.37 3.12 16.38
C THR A 82 12.39 2.08 15.95
N PHE A 83 13.59 2.53 15.58
CA PHE A 83 14.72 1.67 15.19
C PHE A 83 16.04 2.28 15.66
N THR A 84 17.08 1.46 15.76
CA THR A 84 18.43 1.88 16.17
C THR A 84 19.40 1.93 14.99
N ARG A 85 19.38 0.91 14.12
CA ARG A 85 20.32 0.72 13.02
C ARG A 85 19.66 0.38 11.69
N TYR A 86 18.47 -0.22 11.71
CA TYR A 86 17.84 -0.71 10.50
C TYR A 86 16.31 -0.60 10.58
N LEU A 87 15.71 -0.08 9.53
CA LEU A 87 14.27 -0.07 9.33
C LEU A 87 13.97 -0.40 7.87
N LYS A 88 13.16 -1.43 7.65
CA LYS A 88 12.56 -1.71 6.35
C LYS A 88 11.08 -1.98 6.55
N HIS A 89 10.25 -1.27 5.79
CA HIS A 89 8.81 -1.44 5.78
C HIS A 89 8.42 -1.92 4.39
N THR A 90 7.81 -3.11 4.32
CA THR A 90 7.23 -3.65 3.09
C THR A 90 5.75 -3.90 3.28
N MET A 91 5.00 -3.93 2.18
CA MET A 91 3.61 -4.35 2.17
C MET A 91 3.44 -5.31 0.99
N GLU A 92 2.81 -6.45 1.23
CA GLU A 92 2.53 -7.39 0.14
C GLU A 92 1.53 -6.81 -0.86
N HIS A 93 1.68 -7.17 -2.12
CA HIS A 93 0.73 -6.80 -3.17
C HIS A 93 -0.37 -7.87 -3.28
N GLY A 94 -1.37 -7.76 -2.42
CA GLY A 94 -2.33 -8.85 -2.14
C GLY A 94 -1.65 -10.05 -1.48
N HIS A 95 -2.44 -11.01 -0.99
CA HIS A 95 -1.92 -12.18 -0.27
C HIS A 95 -0.80 -12.89 -1.05
N ALA A 96 0.36 -13.10 -0.41
CA ALA A 96 1.51 -13.75 -1.03
C ALA A 96 1.98 -13.08 -2.34
N ASN A 97 1.79 -11.76 -2.45
CA ASN A 97 2.17 -10.95 -3.61
C ASN A 97 1.54 -11.39 -4.95
N HIS A 98 0.34 -11.98 -4.90
CA HIS A 98 -0.32 -12.50 -6.11
C HIS A 98 -0.83 -11.40 -7.07
N ARG A 99 -0.85 -10.13 -6.65
CA ARG A 99 -1.39 -9.02 -7.46
C ARG A 99 -0.31 -8.22 -8.18
N ALA A 100 -0.62 -7.85 -9.42
CA ALA A 100 0.20 -7.00 -10.26
C ALA A 100 -0.46 -5.61 -10.50
N ASP A 101 -0.98 -4.98 -9.44
CA ASP A 101 -1.54 -3.62 -9.51
C ASP A 101 -0.44 -2.55 -9.48
N ASN A 102 -0.80 -1.30 -9.76
CA ASN A 102 0.14 -0.19 -9.68
C ASN A 102 0.12 0.42 -8.26
N PHE A 103 1.16 0.12 -7.48
CA PHE A 103 1.36 0.66 -6.13
C PHE A 103 2.32 1.84 -6.15
N TYR A 104 1.97 2.88 -5.39
CA TYR A 104 2.79 4.08 -5.22
C TYR A 104 2.66 4.49 -3.75
N SER A 105 3.78 4.81 -3.12
CA SER A 105 3.83 5.19 -1.71
C SER A 105 4.82 6.34 -1.50
N ALA A 106 4.62 7.06 -0.41
CA ALA A 106 5.57 7.97 0.18
C ALA A 106 5.64 7.64 1.66
N CYS A 107 6.86 7.57 2.20
CA CYS A 107 7.11 7.32 3.61
C CYS A 107 7.83 8.51 4.21
N TYR A 108 7.51 8.81 5.47
CA TYR A 108 8.12 9.89 6.24
C TYR A 108 8.68 9.29 7.52
N TRP A 109 9.92 9.64 7.86
CA TRP A 109 10.59 9.16 9.06
C TRP A 109 11.57 10.21 9.57
N TYR A 110 12.03 10.00 10.81
CA TYR A 110 13.13 10.74 11.40
C TYR A 110 14.27 9.77 11.73
N GLN A 111 15.49 10.27 11.65
CA GLN A 111 16.71 9.57 12.02
C GLN A 111 17.71 10.58 12.57
N ALA A 112 18.74 10.10 13.28
CA ALA A 112 19.68 10.95 14.01
C ALA A 112 20.43 11.94 13.09
N GLU A 113 20.88 11.48 11.93
CA GLU A 113 21.62 12.27 10.96
C GLU A 113 20.95 12.20 9.58
N PRO A 114 21.03 13.23 8.73
CA PRO A 114 20.55 13.15 7.35
C PRO A 114 21.27 12.03 6.59
N ASN A 115 20.50 11.17 5.90
CA ASN A 115 21.04 10.29 4.86
C ASN A 115 20.58 10.86 3.51
N THR A 116 21.50 10.92 2.54
CA THR A 116 21.25 11.53 1.22
C THR A 116 21.56 10.61 0.05
N ASP A 117 22.09 9.40 0.30
CA ASP A 117 22.44 8.45 -0.74
C ASP A 117 21.23 7.58 -1.13
N PHE A 118 20.15 8.26 -1.54
CA PHE A 118 18.97 7.59 -2.05
C PHE A 118 19.11 7.31 -3.55
N PRO A 119 18.60 6.17 -4.05
CA PRO A 119 18.46 5.95 -5.47
C PRO A 119 17.69 7.10 -6.13
N ALA A 120 18.07 7.46 -7.35
CA ALA A 120 17.30 8.41 -8.14
C ALA A 120 15.85 7.94 -8.29
N LEU A 121 14.91 8.87 -8.20
CA LEU A 121 13.52 8.56 -8.49
C LEU A 121 13.38 8.04 -9.93
N PRO A 122 12.45 7.11 -10.18
CA PRO A 122 12.08 6.73 -11.55
C PRO A 122 11.72 7.97 -12.39
N LYS A 123 11.91 7.87 -13.70
CA LYS A 123 11.58 8.97 -14.61
C LYS A 123 10.10 9.31 -14.48
N THR A 124 9.75 10.56 -14.80
CA THR A 124 8.35 11.01 -14.72
C THR A 124 7.39 10.11 -15.51
N GLU A 125 7.81 9.62 -16.67
CA GLU A 125 7.03 8.71 -17.52
C GLU A 125 6.70 7.36 -16.85
N ASP A 126 7.60 6.84 -16.02
CA ASP A 126 7.46 5.55 -15.33
C ASP A 126 6.52 5.63 -14.11
N ARG A 127 6.24 6.84 -13.63
CA ARG A 127 5.39 7.08 -12.45
C ARG A 127 4.02 7.67 -12.79
N ILE A 128 3.62 7.68 -14.07
CA ILE A 128 2.26 8.02 -14.48
C ILE A 128 1.39 6.75 -14.39
N PRO A 129 0.37 6.70 -13.52
CA PRO A 129 -0.47 5.51 -13.38
C PRO A 129 -1.22 5.19 -14.68
N ARG A 130 -1.09 3.94 -15.16
CA ARG A 130 -1.81 3.43 -16.33
C ARG A 130 -2.43 2.09 -15.99
N LEU A 131 -3.65 1.87 -16.49
CA LEU A 131 -4.26 0.55 -16.43
C LEU A 131 -3.48 -0.38 -17.37
N ALA A 132 -2.96 -1.47 -16.82
CA ALA A 132 -2.24 -2.47 -17.58
C ALA A 132 -3.03 -3.77 -17.61
N ALA A 133 -3.02 -4.45 -18.76
CA ALA A 133 -3.50 -5.81 -18.84
C ALA A 133 -2.48 -6.74 -18.15
N VAL A 134 -2.96 -7.55 -17.22
CA VAL A 134 -2.14 -8.49 -16.46
C VAL A 134 -2.77 -9.88 -16.51
N PRO A 135 -1.97 -10.95 -16.51
CA PRO A 135 -2.49 -12.31 -16.45
C PRO A 135 -3.15 -12.58 -15.09
N GLY A 136 -4.13 -13.48 -15.07
CA GLY A 136 -4.81 -13.92 -13.85
C GLY A 136 -6.28 -13.51 -13.75
N PRO A 137 -7.00 -13.99 -12.71
CA PRO A 137 -8.41 -13.69 -12.51
C PRO A 137 -8.66 -12.19 -12.36
N GLY A 138 -9.66 -11.67 -13.08
CA GLY A 138 -10.04 -10.27 -12.98
C GLY A 138 -9.08 -9.27 -13.66
N GLY A 139 -7.99 -9.72 -14.29
CA GLY A 139 -7.09 -8.85 -15.03
C GLY A 139 -7.79 -8.02 -16.10
N ALA A 140 -7.43 -6.73 -16.17
CA ALA A 140 -7.88 -5.83 -17.21
C ALA A 140 -7.58 -6.45 -18.58
N ARG A 141 -8.58 -6.44 -19.47
CA ARG A 141 -8.35 -6.83 -20.86
C ARG A 141 -7.80 -5.62 -21.60
N THR A 142 -6.78 -5.81 -22.43
CA THR A 142 -6.39 -4.77 -23.39
C THR A 142 -7.61 -4.44 -24.26
N GLN A 143 -7.86 -3.14 -24.48
CA GLN A 143 -8.70 -2.71 -25.59
C GLN A 143 -8.03 -3.06 -26.92
#